data_AF-A0A960Y7F1-F1
#
_entry.id   AF-A0A960Y7F1-F1
#
_cell.length_a   1.000
_cell.length_b   1.000
_cell.length_c   1.000
_cell.angle_alpha   90.00
_cell.angle_beta   90.00
_cell.angle_gamma   90.00
#
_symmetry.space_group_name_H-M   'P 1'
#
loop_
_entity.id
_entity.type
_entity.pdbx_description
1 polymer ?
#
loop_
_entity_poly.entity_id
_entity_poly.type
_entity_poly.pdbx_seq_one_letter_code
_entity_poly.pdbx_strand_id
1 'polypeptide(L)'
;MSWKPWRLSRPLHPHEAGEARAAFGESLDYGKVRVFRRSPLGWGASRAIGNTIHMQSRHFHPGTFEFTPAGMQTVVHELAHVWQYQNGGWAYLFACLWTYVKFQVKAGSWREAYYWRQICEDGVDFADWNPEQQAQAIGDFFQANRAEPGMGHTFAESRTLHLMGPLIPRIQQGDGAPTFLRKKRVPAETT
;
A
#
# COMPACT_ATOMS: atom_id res chain seq x y z
N MET A 1 22.92 -7.55 -14.14
CA MET A 1 22.62 -6.14 -14.46
C MET A 1 23.74 -5.28 -13.88
N SER A 2 24.44 -4.50 -14.70
CA SER A 2 25.60 -3.67 -14.27
C SER A 2 25.13 -2.50 -13.38
N TRP A 3 25.59 -2.47 -12.13
CA TRP A 3 25.36 -1.40 -11.17
C TRP A 3 25.97 -0.08 -11.68
N LYS A 4 25.15 0.98 -11.72
CA LYS A 4 25.60 2.34 -12.05
C LYS A 4 25.26 3.28 -10.88
N PRO A 5 26.25 3.81 -10.14
CA PRO A 5 26.02 4.57 -8.90
C PRO A 5 25.24 5.88 -9.09
N TRP A 6 25.07 6.36 -10.33
CA TRP A 6 24.40 7.62 -10.68
C TRP A 6 22.90 7.48 -10.96
N ARG A 7 22.34 6.27 -11.05
CA ARG A 7 20.91 6.08 -11.31
C ARG A 7 20.11 6.37 -10.05
N LEU A 8 19.45 7.52 -10.02
CA LEU A 8 18.57 7.94 -8.92
C LEU A 8 17.18 7.31 -8.99
N SER A 9 16.77 6.80 -10.16
CA SER A 9 15.49 6.13 -10.32
C SER A 9 15.54 4.95 -11.29
N ARG A 10 14.56 4.05 -11.13
CA ARG A 10 14.29 2.93 -12.03
C ARG A 10 12.79 2.64 -12.11
N PRO A 11 12.31 1.93 -13.15
CA PRO A 11 11.01 1.27 -13.07
C PRO A 11 11.01 0.18 -12.00
N LEU A 12 9.82 -0.32 -11.65
CA LEU A 12 9.72 -1.60 -10.95
C LEU A 12 10.35 -2.69 -11.81
N HIS A 13 11.09 -3.58 -11.18
CA HIS A 13 11.57 -4.78 -11.86
C HIS A 13 10.40 -5.76 -12.08
N PRO A 14 10.44 -6.60 -13.14
CA PRO A 14 9.36 -7.54 -13.42
C PRO A 14 9.02 -8.48 -12.26
N HIS A 15 10.04 -8.92 -11.49
CA HIS A 15 9.81 -9.77 -10.32
C HIS A 15 9.09 -9.01 -9.20
N GLU A 16 9.46 -7.76 -8.92
CA GLU A 16 8.79 -6.91 -7.91
C GLU A 16 7.32 -6.66 -8.28
N ALA A 17 7.06 -6.38 -9.56
CA ALA A 17 5.70 -6.26 -10.06
C ALA A 17 4.93 -7.58 -9.91
N GLY A 18 5.54 -8.71 -10.29
CA GLY A 18 4.96 -10.04 -10.15
C GLY A 18 4.58 -10.38 -8.71
N GLU A 19 5.41 -10.02 -7.74
CA GLU A 19 5.10 -10.19 -6.32
C GLU A 19 3.94 -9.30 -5.86
N ALA A 20 3.92 -8.03 -6.28
CA ALA A 20 2.86 -7.10 -5.91
C ALA A 20 1.50 -7.43 -6.56
N ARG A 21 1.46 -8.22 -7.66
CA ARG A 21 0.21 -8.66 -8.30
C ARG A 21 -0.67 -9.51 -7.38
N ALA A 22 -0.10 -10.18 -6.38
CA ALA A 22 -0.90 -10.90 -5.39
C ALA A 22 -1.89 -9.97 -4.65
N ALA A 23 -1.49 -8.72 -4.41
CA ALA A 23 -2.35 -7.72 -3.75
C ALA A 23 -3.21 -6.94 -4.75
N PHE A 24 -2.62 -6.43 -5.84
CA PHE A 24 -3.29 -5.45 -6.71
C PHE A 24 -3.81 -6.02 -8.03
N GLY A 25 -3.43 -7.24 -8.42
CA GLY A 25 -3.85 -7.84 -9.68
C GLY A 25 -3.46 -6.95 -10.87
N GLU A 26 -4.43 -6.64 -11.73
CA GLU A 26 -4.25 -5.73 -12.87
C GLU A 26 -4.78 -4.30 -12.61
N SER A 27 -5.32 -4.02 -11.42
CA SER A 27 -5.84 -2.68 -11.07
C SER A 27 -4.75 -1.62 -10.84
N LEU A 28 -3.48 -2.02 -10.91
CA LEU A 28 -2.33 -1.13 -10.83
C LEU A 28 -1.52 -1.23 -12.13
N ASP A 29 -1.34 -0.12 -12.82
CA ASP A 29 -0.42 -0.01 -13.94
C ASP A 29 1.02 0.12 -13.41
N TYR A 30 1.67 -1.03 -13.23
CA TYR A 30 3.06 -1.14 -12.79
C TYR A 30 4.05 -0.47 -13.75
N GLY A 31 3.71 -0.39 -15.04
CA GLY A 31 4.57 0.21 -16.07
C GLY A 31 4.76 1.71 -15.88
N LYS A 32 3.80 2.38 -15.24
CA LYS A 32 3.90 3.81 -14.88
C LYS A 32 4.74 4.06 -13.64
N VAL A 33 5.01 3.05 -12.81
CA VAL A 33 5.65 3.22 -11.51
C VAL A 33 7.14 3.52 -11.65
N ARG A 34 7.62 4.54 -10.92
CA ARG A 34 9.04 4.88 -10.82
C ARG A 34 9.50 4.88 -9.37
N VAL A 35 10.50 4.05 -9.08
CA VAL A 35 11.16 3.98 -7.77
C VAL A 35 12.40 4.86 -7.78
N PHE A 36 12.48 5.79 -6.85
CA PHE A 36 13.62 6.66 -6.61
C PHE A 36 14.37 6.24 -5.36
N ARG A 37 15.70 6.24 -5.45
CA ARG A 37 16.59 6.10 -4.30
C ARG A 37 16.85 7.51 -3.77
N ARG A 38 16.54 7.71 -2.48
CA ARG A 38 16.54 9.01 -1.75
C ARG A 38 15.24 9.79 -1.94
N SER A 39 14.66 10.20 -0.82
CA SER A 39 13.59 11.22 -0.77
C SER A 39 14.25 12.59 -0.90
N PRO A 40 14.02 13.37 -1.97
CA PRO A 40 14.59 14.71 -2.12
C PRO A 40 14.07 15.69 -1.04
N LEU A 41 12.90 15.40 -0.45
CA LEU A 41 12.38 16.09 0.73
C LEU A 41 12.77 15.29 1.98
N GLY A 42 13.73 15.84 2.73
CA GLY A 42 14.46 15.21 3.83
C GLY A 42 13.68 15.01 5.14
N TRP A 43 12.61 14.21 5.12
CA TRP A 43 11.90 13.80 6.35
C TRP A 43 11.99 12.30 6.64
N GLY A 44 13.05 11.62 6.16
CA GLY A 44 13.42 10.31 6.70
C GLY A 44 12.39 9.17 6.61
N ALA A 45 11.40 9.26 5.72
CA ALA A 45 10.38 8.22 5.50
C ALA A 45 10.18 7.97 3.99
N SER A 46 9.87 6.73 3.62
CA SER A 46 9.36 6.40 2.27
C SER A 46 8.04 7.12 2.00
N ARG A 47 7.74 7.36 0.72
CA ARG A 47 6.46 7.95 0.29
C ARG A 47 6.17 7.74 -1.19
N ALA A 48 4.90 7.65 -1.54
CA ALA A 48 4.40 7.72 -2.90
C ALA A 48 3.73 9.08 -3.22
N ILE A 49 4.06 9.62 -4.39
CA ILE A 49 3.44 10.81 -4.97
C ILE A 49 3.10 10.50 -6.43
N GLY A 50 1.81 10.41 -6.74
CA GLY A 50 1.36 9.96 -8.05
C GLY A 50 1.87 8.55 -8.36
N ASN A 51 2.57 8.38 -9.48
CA ASN A 51 3.22 7.11 -9.86
C ASN A 51 4.69 6.99 -9.39
N THR A 52 5.15 7.90 -8.53
CA THR A 52 6.54 7.94 -8.07
C THR A 52 6.65 7.51 -6.63
N ILE A 53 7.54 6.56 -6.33
CA ILE A 53 7.83 6.09 -4.98
C ILE A 53 9.25 6.51 -4.62
N HIS A 54 9.41 7.17 -3.47
CA HIS A 54 10.70 7.49 -2.89
C HIS A 54 11.03 6.52 -1.77
N MET A 55 12.14 5.81 -1.91
CA MET A 55 12.58 4.81 -0.94
C MET A 55 13.89 5.22 -0.27
N GLN A 56 14.02 4.86 0.99
CA GLN A 56 15.23 5.08 1.78
C GLN A 56 16.33 4.06 1.45
N SER A 57 17.58 4.46 1.63
CA SER A 57 18.73 3.59 1.33
C SER A 57 18.71 2.25 2.06
N ARG A 58 18.14 2.20 3.28
CA ARG A 58 18.01 0.97 4.09
C ARG A 58 17.10 -0.10 3.46
N HIS A 59 16.24 0.28 2.52
CA HIS A 59 15.33 -0.65 1.85
C HIS A 59 16.01 -1.39 0.69
N PHE A 60 17.27 -1.09 0.40
CA PHE A 60 18.02 -1.72 -0.68
C PHE A 60 19.20 -2.51 -0.13
N HIS A 61 19.56 -3.60 -0.82
CA HIS A 61 20.80 -4.31 -0.50
C HIS A 61 21.99 -3.36 -0.72
N PRO A 62 23.00 -3.35 0.18
CA PRO A 62 24.17 -2.47 0.08
C PRO A 62 24.82 -2.55 -1.31
N GLY A 63 25.13 -1.38 -1.88
CA GLY A 63 25.74 -1.32 -3.21
C GLY A 63 24.83 -1.70 -4.38
N THR A 64 23.52 -1.93 -4.17
CA THR A 64 22.57 -2.27 -5.24
C THR A 64 21.39 -1.31 -5.29
N PHE A 65 20.48 -1.53 -6.26
CA PHE A 65 19.16 -0.92 -6.32
C PHE A 65 18.05 -1.99 -6.23
N GLU A 66 18.39 -3.17 -5.67
CA GLU A 66 17.48 -4.27 -5.40
C GLU A 66 16.93 -4.16 -3.98
N PHE A 67 15.64 -4.44 -3.80
CA PHE A 67 15.01 -4.36 -2.49
C PHE A 67 15.49 -5.48 -1.56
N THR A 68 15.65 -5.16 -0.29
CA THR A 68 15.69 -6.17 0.78
C THR A 68 14.28 -6.73 1.02
N PRO A 69 14.12 -7.85 1.77
CA PRO A 69 12.78 -8.33 2.13
C PRO A 69 11.92 -7.26 2.84
N ALA A 70 12.50 -6.52 3.79
CA ALA A 70 11.83 -5.39 4.44
C ALA A 70 11.57 -4.21 3.48
N GLY A 71 12.47 -4.00 2.52
CA GLY A 71 12.29 -3.03 1.45
C GLY A 71 11.12 -3.39 0.52
N MET A 72 10.92 -4.68 0.26
CA MET A 72 9.80 -5.19 -0.54
C MET A 72 8.47 -4.99 0.18
N GLN A 73 8.40 -5.26 1.49
CA GLN A 73 7.21 -4.92 2.29
C GLN A 73 6.91 -3.42 2.22
N THR A 74 7.95 -2.60 2.38
CA THR A 74 7.80 -1.14 2.34
C THR A 74 7.34 -0.67 0.96
N VAL A 75 7.89 -1.19 -0.14
CA VAL A 75 7.47 -0.76 -1.48
C VAL A 75 6.03 -1.18 -1.77
N VAL A 76 5.55 -2.31 -1.24
CA VAL A 76 4.14 -2.71 -1.41
C VAL A 76 3.18 -1.77 -0.68
N HIS A 77 3.53 -1.29 0.51
CA HIS A 77 2.78 -0.22 1.19
C HIS A 77 2.71 1.03 0.30
N GLU A 78 3.85 1.47 -0.25
CA GLU A 78 3.88 2.63 -1.13
C GLU A 78 3.12 2.40 -2.45
N LEU A 79 3.10 1.17 -2.96
CA LEU A 79 2.30 0.80 -4.14
C LEU A 79 0.80 0.89 -3.85
N ALA A 80 0.36 0.68 -2.61
CA ALA A 80 -1.03 0.92 -2.25
C ALA A 80 -1.42 2.39 -2.42
N HIS A 81 -0.52 3.33 -2.11
CA HIS A 81 -0.76 4.75 -2.40
C HIS A 81 -0.74 5.05 -3.90
N VAL A 82 0.13 4.40 -4.68
CA VAL A 82 0.07 4.52 -6.14
C VAL A 82 -1.26 3.96 -6.68
N TRP A 83 -1.74 2.84 -6.13
CA TRP A 83 -3.03 2.25 -6.49
C TRP A 83 -4.19 3.20 -6.15
N GLN A 84 -4.17 3.84 -4.97
CA GLN A 84 -5.12 4.88 -4.59
C GLN A 84 -5.11 6.04 -5.60
N TYR A 85 -3.92 6.48 -6.02
CA TYR A 85 -3.78 7.52 -7.03
C TYR A 85 -4.33 7.09 -8.40
N GLN A 86 -4.02 5.89 -8.86
CA GLN A 86 -4.44 5.43 -10.20
C GLN A 86 -5.94 5.15 -10.29
N ASN A 87 -6.56 4.67 -9.20
CA ASN A 87 -7.99 4.31 -9.18
C ASN A 87 -8.90 5.42 -8.61
N GLY A 88 -8.34 6.34 -7.82
CA GLY A 88 -9.08 7.37 -7.09
C GLY A 88 -8.61 8.80 -7.32
N GLY A 89 -7.50 8.99 -8.05
CA GLY A 89 -6.88 10.29 -8.29
C GLY A 89 -6.22 10.87 -7.02
N TRP A 90 -6.10 12.19 -6.96
CA TRP A 90 -5.41 12.87 -5.86
C TRP A 90 -6.19 12.93 -4.53
N ALA A 91 -7.37 12.31 -4.45
CA ALA A 91 -8.22 12.32 -3.26
C ALA A 91 -7.52 11.73 -2.02
N TYR A 92 -6.61 10.77 -2.21
CA TYR A 92 -5.85 10.17 -1.12
C TYR A 92 -4.98 11.20 -0.36
N LEU A 93 -4.36 12.17 -1.05
CA LEU A 93 -3.52 13.19 -0.39
C LEU A 93 -4.34 14.05 0.57
N PHE A 94 -5.56 14.41 0.19
CA PHE A 94 -6.46 15.17 1.05
C PHE A 94 -6.94 14.35 2.24
N ALA A 95 -7.23 13.05 2.02
CA ALA A 95 -7.60 12.15 3.10
C ALA A 95 -6.44 11.92 4.09
N CYS A 96 -5.19 11.77 3.60
CA CYS A 96 -3.99 11.71 4.46
C CYS A 96 -3.78 13.01 5.25
N LEU A 97 -3.91 14.18 4.60
CA LEU A 97 -3.77 15.48 5.27
C LEU A 97 -4.88 15.72 6.32
N TRP A 98 -6.12 15.38 5.99
CA TRP A 98 -7.25 15.48 6.93
C TRP A 98 -7.08 14.57 8.13
N THR A 99 -6.55 13.37 7.90
CA THR A 99 -6.20 12.40 8.95
C THR A 99 -5.09 12.96 9.85
N TYR A 100 -4.04 13.53 9.26
CA TYR A 100 -2.95 14.21 9.98
C TYR A 100 -3.47 15.39 10.84
N VAL A 101 -4.36 16.24 10.30
CA VAL A 101 -4.98 17.35 11.04
C VAL A 101 -5.88 16.84 12.17
N LYS A 102 -6.73 15.83 11.92
CA LYS A 102 -7.57 15.22 12.96
C LYS A 102 -6.74 14.61 14.10
N PHE A 103 -5.62 13.97 13.79
CA PHE A 103 -4.72 13.38 14.79
C PHE A 103 -3.85 14.41 15.53
N GLN A 104 -3.61 15.59 14.96
CA GLN A 104 -3.00 16.70 15.72
C GLN A 104 -4.00 17.37 16.66
N VAL A 105 -5.27 17.48 16.28
CA VAL A 105 -6.32 18.06 17.13
C VAL A 105 -6.74 17.10 18.26
N LYS A 106 -6.74 15.79 18.00
CA LYS A 106 -6.91 14.74 19.03
C LYS A 106 -5.54 14.28 19.50
N ALA A 107 -4.98 14.94 20.52
CA ALA A 107 -3.62 14.78 21.04
C ALA A 107 -3.22 13.36 21.52
N GLY A 108 -3.30 12.32 20.70
CA GLY A 108 -2.89 10.98 21.09
C GLY A 108 -3.41 9.87 20.19
N SER A 109 -2.75 9.65 19.05
CA SER A 109 -1.99 8.41 18.80
C SER A 109 -1.89 8.12 17.30
N TRP A 110 -0.67 8.24 16.76
CA TRP A 110 -0.30 7.74 15.44
C TRP A 110 -0.61 6.26 15.24
N ARG A 111 -0.78 5.53 16.34
CA ARG A 111 -1.11 4.11 16.42
C ARG A 111 -2.47 3.78 15.78
N GLU A 112 -3.49 4.63 15.95
CA GLU A 112 -4.83 4.47 15.35
C GLU A 112 -4.83 4.55 13.82
N ALA A 113 -3.90 5.30 13.23
CA ALA A 113 -3.73 5.36 11.78
C ALA A 113 -3.30 4.00 11.17
N TYR A 114 -2.76 3.09 11.98
CA TYR A 114 -2.30 1.75 11.55
C TYR A 114 -3.22 0.61 12.02
N TYR A 115 -4.16 0.86 12.94
CA TYR A 115 -5.10 -0.15 13.46
C TYR A 115 -6.26 -0.42 12.48
N TRP A 116 -5.96 -1.04 11.35
CA TRP A 116 -6.95 -1.39 10.34
C TRP A 116 -7.82 -2.61 10.70
N ARG A 117 -7.32 -3.52 11.57
CA ARG A 117 -8.02 -4.78 11.88
C ARG A 117 -9.35 -4.53 12.61
N GLN A 118 -9.36 -3.61 13.59
CA GLN A 118 -10.54 -3.30 14.37
C GLN A 118 -11.64 -2.69 13.49
N ILE A 119 -11.31 -1.69 12.65
CA ILE A 119 -12.31 -1.09 11.76
C ILE A 119 -12.86 -2.08 10.72
N CYS A 120 -12.06 -3.08 10.32
CA CYS A 120 -12.50 -4.17 9.46
C CYS A 120 -13.53 -5.05 10.17
N GLU A 121 -13.27 -5.39 11.44
CA GLU A 121 -14.17 -6.20 12.26
C GLU A 121 -15.45 -5.46 12.65
N ASP A 122 -15.36 -4.15 12.84
CA ASP A 122 -16.51 -3.26 13.03
C ASP A 122 -17.38 -3.13 11.76
N GLY A 123 -16.97 -3.77 10.64
CA GLY A 123 -17.72 -3.80 9.38
C GLY A 123 -17.67 -2.48 8.61
N VAL A 124 -16.70 -1.60 8.92
CA VAL A 124 -16.51 -0.35 8.16
C VAL A 124 -16.09 -0.70 6.74
N ASP A 125 -16.80 -0.15 5.75
CA ASP A 125 -16.49 -0.37 4.34
C ASP A 125 -15.05 0.09 4.04
N PHE A 126 -14.30 -0.72 3.29
CA PHE A 126 -12.92 -0.44 2.92
C PHE A 126 -12.73 0.94 2.29
N ALA A 127 -13.72 1.41 1.52
CA ALA A 127 -13.70 2.75 0.90
C ALA A 127 -13.76 3.91 1.92
N ASP A 128 -14.25 3.65 3.13
CA ASP A 128 -14.41 4.62 4.21
C ASP A 128 -13.22 4.56 5.20
N TRP A 129 -12.24 3.69 4.96
CA TRP A 129 -10.98 3.64 5.72
C TRP A 129 -10.08 4.82 5.37
N ASN A 130 -9.22 5.23 6.30
CA ASN A 130 -8.21 6.22 5.93
C ASN A 130 -7.16 5.59 4.98
N PRO A 131 -6.51 6.38 4.11
CA PRO A 131 -5.61 5.82 3.10
C PRO A 131 -4.40 5.06 3.66
N GLU A 132 -3.90 5.44 4.84
CA GLU A 132 -2.80 4.74 5.50
C GLU A 132 -3.24 3.39 6.07
N GLN A 133 -4.47 3.29 6.59
CA GLN A 133 -5.05 2.01 7.02
C GLN A 133 -5.16 1.04 5.85
N GLN A 134 -5.63 1.51 4.69
CA GLN A 134 -5.69 0.69 3.48
C GLN A 134 -4.28 0.21 3.07
N ALA A 135 -3.30 1.12 3.04
CA ALA A 135 -1.94 0.80 2.65
C ALA A 135 -1.27 -0.19 3.62
N GLN A 136 -1.44 0.01 4.93
CA GLN A 136 -0.94 -0.90 5.95
C GLN A 136 -1.60 -2.27 5.87
N ALA A 137 -2.91 -2.34 5.65
CA ALA A 137 -3.63 -3.61 5.53
C ALA A 137 -3.17 -4.44 4.32
N ILE A 138 -2.91 -3.76 3.20
CA ILE A 138 -2.37 -4.39 1.99
C ILE A 138 -0.93 -4.86 2.21
N GLY A 139 -0.09 -4.06 2.87
CA GLY A 139 1.27 -4.45 3.24
C GLY A 139 1.32 -5.65 4.19
N ASP A 140 0.44 -5.67 5.19
CA ASP A 140 0.29 -6.78 6.14
C ASP A 140 -0.17 -8.06 5.41
N PHE A 141 -1.15 -7.95 4.49
CA PHE A 141 -1.60 -9.07 3.65
C PHE A 141 -0.45 -9.63 2.81
N PHE A 142 0.32 -8.76 2.14
CA PHE A 142 1.46 -9.18 1.33
C PHE A 142 2.49 -9.97 2.16
N GLN A 143 2.79 -9.51 3.38
CA GLN A 143 3.70 -10.22 4.27
C GLN A 143 3.12 -11.58 4.68
N ALA A 144 1.87 -11.62 5.13
CA ALA A 144 1.22 -12.85 5.56
C ALA A 144 1.10 -13.89 4.43
N ASN A 145 0.80 -13.43 3.21
CA ASN A 145 0.66 -14.28 2.03
C ASN A 145 2.00 -14.87 1.53
N ARG A 146 3.13 -14.34 2.01
CA ARG A 146 4.48 -14.83 1.68
C ARG A 146 5.11 -15.67 2.78
N ALA A 147 4.46 -15.81 3.94
CA ALA A 147 4.99 -16.67 4.99
C ALA A 147 5.16 -18.10 4.46
N GLU A 148 6.34 -18.69 4.71
CA GLU A 148 6.79 -19.94 4.09
C GLU A 148 5.77 -21.09 4.23
N PRO A 149 5.37 -21.74 3.12
CA PRO A 149 4.49 -22.91 3.16
C PRO A 149 5.19 -24.06 3.90
N GLY A 150 4.73 -24.38 5.12
CA GLY A 150 5.21 -25.53 5.90
C GLY A 150 5.47 -25.26 7.38
N MET A 151 5.68 -24.01 7.79
CA MET A 151 5.72 -23.63 9.22
C MET A 151 4.34 -23.27 9.79
N GLY A 152 3.32 -23.16 8.93
CA GLY A 152 2.01 -22.63 9.28
C GLY A 152 2.04 -21.12 9.49
N HIS A 153 0.93 -20.45 9.23
CA HIS A 153 0.79 -19.04 9.56
C HIS A 153 0.69 -18.88 11.08
N THR A 154 1.32 -17.83 11.61
CA THR A 154 1.03 -17.35 12.96
C THR A 154 -0.46 -16.98 13.07
N PHE A 155 -0.97 -16.86 14.29
CA PHE A 155 -2.34 -16.39 14.50
C PHE A 155 -2.57 -15.00 13.89
N ALA A 156 -1.59 -14.09 13.99
CA ALA A 156 -1.68 -12.74 13.44
C ALA A 156 -1.74 -12.75 11.90
N GLU A 157 -0.93 -13.58 11.25
CA GLU A 157 -0.95 -13.77 9.79
C GLU A 157 -2.26 -14.41 9.33
N SER A 158 -2.70 -15.49 10.00
CA SER A 158 -3.97 -16.15 9.71
C SER A 158 -5.16 -15.18 9.82
N ARG A 159 -5.17 -14.36 10.88
CA ARG A 159 -6.18 -13.32 11.08
C ARG A 159 -6.13 -12.25 9.99
N THR A 160 -4.93 -11.88 9.55
CA THR A 160 -4.74 -10.94 8.45
C THR A 160 -5.31 -11.47 7.14
N LEU A 161 -4.96 -12.71 6.79
CA LEU A 161 -5.46 -13.38 5.59
C LEU A 161 -6.99 -13.53 5.63
N HIS A 162 -7.55 -13.87 6.79
CA HIS A 162 -8.99 -13.96 6.97
C HIS A 162 -9.71 -12.62 6.74
N LEU A 163 -9.23 -11.53 7.36
CA LEU A 163 -9.85 -10.21 7.25
C LEU A 163 -9.68 -9.61 5.84
N MET A 164 -8.50 -9.78 5.24
CA MET A 164 -8.20 -9.20 3.92
C MET A 164 -8.73 -10.05 2.77
N GLY A 165 -8.91 -11.35 2.94
CA GLY A 165 -9.35 -12.28 1.89
C GLY A 165 -10.56 -11.77 1.08
N PRO A 166 -11.66 -11.33 1.71
CA PRO A 166 -12.81 -10.75 1.00
C PRO A 166 -12.54 -9.40 0.32
N LEU A 167 -11.53 -8.65 0.78
CA LEU A 167 -11.18 -7.33 0.26
C LEU A 167 -10.23 -7.41 -0.95
N ILE A 168 -9.38 -8.44 -1.02
CA ILE A 168 -8.40 -8.58 -2.11
C ILE A 168 -9.05 -8.58 -3.50
N PRO A 169 -10.11 -9.35 -3.79
CA PRO A 169 -10.77 -9.30 -5.11
C PRO A 169 -11.30 -7.90 -5.46
N ARG A 170 -11.78 -7.13 -4.48
CA ARG A 170 -12.24 -5.74 -4.67
C ARG A 170 -11.06 -4.82 -5.00
N ILE A 171 -9.97 -4.92 -4.24
CA ILE A 171 -8.73 -4.16 -4.48
C ILE A 171 -8.20 -4.46 -5.89
N GLN A 172 -8.19 -5.73 -6.29
CA GLN A 172 -7.77 -6.17 -7.63
C GLN A 172 -8.67 -5.66 -8.77
N GLN A 173 -9.87 -5.16 -8.46
CA GLN A 173 -10.78 -4.48 -9.39
C GLN A 173 -10.70 -2.95 -9.32
N GLY A 174 -9.84 -2.39 -8.46
CA GLY A 174 -9.73 -0.95 -8.23
C GLY A 174 -10.78 -0.38 -7.27
N ASP A 175 -11.57 -1.24 -6.63
CA ASP A 175 -12.66 -0.83 -5.76
C ASP A 175 -12.17 -0.44 -4.36
N GLY A 176 -12.71 0.68 -3.85
CA GLY A 176 -12.42 1.20 -2.52
C GLY A 176 -11.27 2.20 -2.45
N ALA A 177 -10.66 2.56 -3.58
CA ALA A 177 -9.73 3.68 -3.63
C ALA A 177 -10.43 4.99 -3.21
N PRO A 178 -9.78 5.87 -2.42
CA PRO A 178 -10.34 7.17 -2.04
C PRO A 178 -10.64 8.00 -3.30
N THR A 179 -11.86 8.55 -3.39
CA THR A 179 -12.31 9.35 -4.55
C THR A 179 -12.91 10.68 -4.08
N PHE A 180 -12.80 11.75 -4.88
CA PHE A 180 -13.44 13.04 -4.57
C PHE A 180 -14.98 12.97 -4.66
N LEU A 181 -15.48 12.12 -5.55
CA LEU A 181 -16.90 11.87 -5.74
C LEU A 181 -17.14 10.39 -5.47
N ARG A 182 -17.86 10.08 -4.39
CA ARG A 182 -18.31 8.71 -4.12
C ARG A 182 -19.19 8.30 -5.31
N LYS A 183 -18.81 7.28 -6.07
CA LYS A 183 -19.74 6.65 -7.02
C LYS A 183 -20.98 6.25 -6.20
N LYS A 184 -22.16 6.73 -6.59
CA LYS A 184 -23.42 6.25 -5.99
C LYS A 184 -23.45 4.73 -6.15
N ARG A 185 -23.58 4.00 -5.05
CA ARG A 185 -23.83 2.56 -5.10
C ARG A 185 -25.14 2.34 -5.84
N VAL A 186 -25.11 1.56 -6.91
CA VAL A 186 -26.30 0.84 -7.36
C VAL A 186 -26.47 -0.30 -6.36
N PRO A 187 -27.57 -0.38 -5.60
CA PRO A 187 -27.80 -1.53 -4.73
C PRO A 187 -27.77 -2.80 -5.58
N ALA A 188 -27.15 -3.86 -5.07
CA ALA A 188 -27.23 -5.16 -5.70
C ALA A 188 -28.72 -5.52 -5.81
N GLU A 189 -29.20 -5.73 -7.04
CA GLU A 189 -30.54 -6.27 -7.26
C GLU A 189 -30.60 -7.61 -6.55
N THR A 190 -31.46 -7.70 -5.54
CA THR A 190 -31.87 -8.96 -4.93
C THR A 190 -32.65 -9.73 -5.97
N THR A 191 -31.99 -10.67 -6.66
CA THR A 191 -32.64 -11.77 -7.38
C THR A 191 -32.98 -12.91 -6.44
#